data_AF-A0A2V8JZR8-F1
#
_entry.id   AF-A0A2V8JZR8-F1
#
_cell.length_a   1.000
_cell.length_b   1.000
_cell.length_c   1.000
_cell.angle_alpha   90.00
_cell.angle_beta   90.00
_cell.angle_gamma   90.00
#
_symmetry.space_group_name_H-M   'P 1'
#
loop_
_entity.id
_entity.type
_entity.pdbx_description
1 polymer ?
#
loop_
_entity_poly.entity_id
_entity_poly.type
_entity_poly.pdbx_seq_one_letter_code
_entity_poly.pdbx_strand_id
1 'polypeptide(L)'
;MANGDYLINSNQSLAMRYQYEKDPLDAPFPVQNALQQGNFVPGNPIRTIKSNHSAMLRLTSIVSANLVNEVHGAYQRYPVNNDIPSGAAIAGGMSFGGQYQYGGTVAINQYQFGDQISWTHAKHTIRTGFEAAQIQQSAYNYGSPIGNPTFQRWADLLIGRAGCAAFTGTGVCSPANPANTNGTAGSSITGGVGGTISTGTSIPYDWRITDLGAFVQDDFKVNSRLTLNLGVRWEYDGWAKEKRGYFTNIWQSLIYTAPNPGSGCVINGGSIGLGAAGTGCSLAGYVVPANYKGTPPAGIYRNTIDNVVKNRAPYHNFAPRVGFAWQPMGNGRWVLRGGGGFFYEMIPGNNTTGMTGGNTPLTGSPLVGGLTTASLANPWQIPATVPGPPGSFGFTPRWINLATGANSNIAQQPMAEDLTVPVTYEWTLNTQYEFLPSWVWEIGYVGSHGIHQAAQSRAGQMGQAANVNWNIAQLAGPECVGCGITGVTASTAANAPLRVPYLGGSLRPLYGWRTTIRINSTACRHQSGSNYREGCNS
;
A
#
# COMPACT_ATOMS: atom_id res chain seq x y z
N MET A 1 -14.94 -20.02 -23.31
CA MET A 1 -16.07 -19.46 -22.53
C MET A 1 -17.23 -20.44 -22.63
N ALA A 2 -18.04 -20.56 -21.58
CA ALA A 2 -19.26 -21.36 -21.55
C ALA A 2 -20.38 -20.51 -20.95
N ASN A 3 -21.49 -20.39 -21.69
CA ASN A 3 -22.68 -19.67 -21.26
C ASN A 3 -23.86 -20.64 -21.36
N GLY A 4 -24.70 -20.69 -20.34
CA GLY A 4 -25.91 -21.50 -20.32
C GLY A 4 -27.03 -20.74 -19.64
N ASP A 5 -28.24 -20.86 -20.17
CA ASP A 5 -29.45 -20.35 -19.55
C ASP A 5 -30.45 -21.52 -19.47
N TYR A 6 -31.00 -21.75 -18.28
CA TYR A 6 -31.91 -22.86 -18.01
C TYR A 6 -33.20 -22.33 -17.37
N LEU A 7 -34.33 -22.58 -18.03
CA LEU A 7 -35.65 -22.29 -17.47
C LEU A 7 -36.04 -23.46 -16.56
N ILE A 8 -36.07 -23.22 -15.25
CA ILE A 8 -36.49 -24.23 -14.26
C ILE A 8 -38.00 -24.43 -14.36
N ASN A 9 -38.74 -23.33 -14.50
CA ASN A 9 -40.18 -23.28 -14.76
C ASN A 9 -40.54 -21.90 -15.34
N SER A 10 -41.84 -21.60 -15.49
CA SER A 10 -42.31 -20.31 -16.04
C SER A 10 -41.89 -19.09 -15.23
N ASN A 11 -41.55 -19.26 -13.95
CA ASN A 11 -41.28 -18.19 -13.00
C ASN A 11 -39.82 -18.16 -12.53
N GLN A 12 -38.99 -19.13 -12.93
CA GLN A 12 -37.61 -19.28 -12.45
C GLN A 12 -36.66 -19.58 -13.59
N SER A 13 -35.63 -18.76 -13.72
CA SER A 13 -34.55 -18.93 -14.68
C SER A 13 -33.19 -18.91 -14.00
N LEU A 14 -32.31 -19.81 -14.44
CA LEU A 14 -30.94 -19.96 -13.97
C LEU A 14 -29.98 -19.63 -15.10
N ALA A 15 -29.20 -18.57 -14.93
CA ALA A 15 -28.12 -18.19 -15.83
C ALA A 15 -26.78 -18.68 -15.26
N MET A 16 -25.96 -19.24 -16.13
CA MET A 16 -24.61 -19.73 -15.84
C MET A 16 -23.63 -19.10 -16.81
N ARG A 17 -22.53 -18.57 -16.29
CA ARG A 17 -21.45 -17.99 -17.09
C ARG A 17 -20.11 -18.49 -16.56
N TYR A 18 -19.25 -18.95 -17.46
CA TYR A 18 -17.88 -19.37 -17.14
C TYR A 18 -16.91 -18.88 -18.21
N GLN A 19 -15.83 -18.23 -17.78
CA GLN A 19 -14.74 -17.82 -18.64
C GLN A 19 -13.43 -18.32 -18.07
N TYR A 20 -12.62 -18.90 -18.97
CA TYR A 20 -11.23 -19.21 -18.73
C TYR A 20 -10.39 -18.48 -19.76
N GLU A 21 -9.36 -17.81 -19.28
CA GLU A 21 -8.38 -17.12 -20.09
C GLU A 21 -6.98 -17.51 -19.61
N LYS A 22 -6.05 -17.64 -20.55
CA LYS A 22 -4.63 -17.86 -20.28
C LYS A 22 -3.83 -17.01 -21.24
N ASP A 23 -2.99 -16.15 -20.67
CA ASP A 23 -2.13 -15.23 -21.38
C ASP A 23 -0.67 -15.50 -20.95
N PRO A 24 0.04 -16.40 -21.66
CA PRO A 24 1.45 -16.63 -21.45
C PRO A 24 2.26 -15.53 -22.14
N LEU A 25 3.06 -14.81 -21.35
CA LEU A 25 4.04 -13.85 -21.82
C LEU A 25 5.43 -14.49 -21.72
N ASP A 26 6.01 -14.81 -22.87
CA ASP A 26 7.42 -15.17 -23.00
C ASP A 26 8.16 -13.97 -23.58
N ALA A 27 9.12 -13.41 -22.84
CA ALA A 27 9.93 -12.31 -23.34
C ALA A 27 11.42 -12.61 -23.20
N PRO A 28 12.25 -12.24 -24.19
CA PRO A 28 13.69 -12.50 -24.16
C PRO A 28 14.45 -11.70 -23.09
N PHE A 29 13.80 -10.70 -22.45
CA PHE A 29 14.38 -9.83 -21.43
C PHE A 29 13.34 -9.50 -20.33
N PRO A 30 13.75 -9.23 -19.08
CA PRO A 30 12.87 -8.80 -18.00
C PRO A 30 12.37 -7.37 -18.24
N VAL A 31 11.17 -7.22 -18.81
CA VAL A 31 10.57 -5.89 -19.05
C VAL A 31 9.75 -5.48 -17.84
N GLN A 32 10.20 -4.49 -17.06
CA GLN A 32 9.44 -4.01 -15.90
C GLN A 32 8.20 -3.18 -16.31
N ASN A 33 8.22 -2.59 -17.52
CA ASN A 33 7.11 -1.91 -18.19
C ASN A 33 7.44 -1.81 -19.70
N ALA A 34 6.48 -2.07 -20.60
CA ALA A 34 6.66 -2.06 -22.06
C ALA A 34 7.04 -0.69 -22.68
N LEU A 35 7.39 0.30 -21.86
CA LEU A 35 7.78 1.67 -22.25
C LEU A 35 9.23 2.02 -21.93
N GLN A 36 10.01 1.14 -21.30
CA GLN A 36 11.45 1.36 -21.07
C GLN A 36 12.29 0.46 -21.98
N GLN A 37 12.48 0.89 -23.23
CA GLN A 37 13.60 0.40 -24.05
C GLN A 37 14.89 1.02 -23.52
N GLY A 38 15.69 0.26 -22.79
CA GLY A 38 17.05 0.67 -22.42
C GLY A 38 17.66 -0.18 -21.33
N ASN A 39 18.82 -0.76 -21.63
CA ASN A 39 19.81 -1.33 -20.69
C ASN A 39 19.59 -2.76 -20.15
N PHE A 40 18.87 -3.63 -20.89
CA PHE A 40 18.80 -5.07 -20.59
C PHE A 40 19.78 -5.88 -21.43
N VAL A 41 20.51 -6.81 -20.80
CA VAL A 41 21.49 -7.67 -21.49
C VAL A 41 20.82 -8.96 -22.00
N PRO A 42 21.13 -9.42 -23.23
CA PRO A 42 20.66 -10.70 -23.75
C PRO A 42 21.02 -11.90 -22.86
N GLY A 43 20.14 -12.91 -22.81
CA GLY A 43 20.41 -14.19 -22.15
C GLY A 43 19.61 -14.46 -20.87
N ASN A 44 18.56 -13.68 -20.58
CA ASN A 44 17.73 -13.86 -19.39
C ASN A 44 16.23 -13.86 -19.75
N PRO A 45 15.72 -14.95 -20.36
CA PRO A 45 14.33 -15.04 -20.77
C PRO A 45 13.42 -15.07 -19.55
N ILE A 46 12.29 -14.37 -19.65
CA ILE A 46 11.24 -14.40 -18.65
C ILE A 46 10.03 -15.14 -19.19
N ARG A 47 9.37 -15.86 -18.29
CA ARG A 47 8.08 -16.50 -18.57
C ARG A 47 7.08 -16.12 -17.49
N THR A 48 6.01 -15.45 -17.90
CA THR A 48 4.91 -15.08 -17.02
C THR A 48 3.64 -15.73 -17.53
N ILE A 49 2.99 -16.54 -16.71
CA ILE A 49 1.70 -17.15 -17.05
C ILE A 49 0.63 -16.47 -16.21
N LYS A 50 -0.24 -15.72 -16.87
CA LYS A 50 -1.47 -15.23 -16.26
C LYS A 50 -2.61 -16.16 -16.67
N SER A 51 -3.43 -16.57 -15.71
CA SER A 51 -4.72 -17.15 -16.05
C SER A 51 -5.85 -16.48 -15.28
N ASN A 52 -7.05 -16.62 -15.77
CA ASN A 52 -8.25 -16.12 -15.12
C ASN A 52 -9.34 -17.18 -15.23
N HIS A 53 -9.90 -17.58 -14.10
CA HIS A 53 -11.13 -18.36 -14.04
C HIS A 53 -12.20 -17.43 -13.45
N SER A 54 -13.30 -17.24 -14.17
CA SER A 54 -14.48 -16.56 -13.62
C SER A 54 -15.69 -17.44 -13.86
N ALA A 55 -16.50 -17.59 -12.81
CA ALA A 55 -17.73 -18.35 -12.83
C ALA A 55 -18.82 -17.54 -12.12
N MET A 56 -20.03 -17.56 -12.66
CA MET A 56 -21.19 -16.91 -12.07
C MET A 56 -22.43 -17.76 -12.28
N LEU A 57 -23.20 -17.90 -11.21
CA LEU A 57 -24.53 -18.49 -11.20
C LEU A 57 -25.50 -17.41 -10.75
N ARG A 58 -26.62 -17.29 -11.46
CA ARG A 58 -27.67 -16.32 -11.14
C ARG A 58 -29.03 -16.94 -11.30
N LEU A 59 -29.82 -16.93 -10.22
CA LEU A 59 -31.20 -17.38 -10.18
C LEU A 59 -32.12 -16.16 -10.15
N THR A 60 -32.94 -16.00 -11.18
CA THR A 60 -34.01 -14.99 -11.22
C THR A 60 -35.34 -15.68 -10.95
N SER A 61 -36.06 -15.21 -9.93
CA SER A 61 -37.36 -15.72 -9.50
C SER A 61 -38.43 -14.63 -9.57
N ILE A 62 -39.46 -14.84 -10.38
CA ILE A 62 -40.68 -14.02 -10.43
C ILE A 62 -41.62 -14.57 -9.36
N VAL A 63 -41.66 -13.94 -8.19
CA VAL A 63 -42.48 -14.38 -7.06
C VAL A 63 -43.95 -14.01 -7.29
N SER A 64 -44.19 -12.85 -7.90
CA SER A 64 -45.50 -12.41 -8.35
C SER A 64 -45.37 -11.40 -9.50
N ALA A 65 -46.49 -10.93 -10.06
CA ALA A 65 -46.49 -9.96 -11.17
C ALA A 65 -45.75 -8.64 -10.85
N ASN A 66 -45.53 -8.34 -9.58
CA ASN A 66 -44.88 -7.12 -9.13
C ASN A 66 -43.68 -7.33 -8.20
N LEU A 67 -43.25 -8.58 -7.98
CA LEU A 67 -42.14 -8.93 -7.11
C LEU A 67 -41.18 -9.88 -7.82
N VAL A 68 -39.95 -9.41 -8.05
CA VAL A 68 -38.87 -10.19 -8.65
C VAL A 68 -37.70 -10.24 -7.68
N ASN A 69 -37.11 -11.42 -7.52
CA ASN A 69 -35.91 -11.65 -6.75
C ASN A 69 -34.80 -12.19 -7.66
N GLU A 70 -33.59 -11.71 -7.46
CA GLU A 70 -32.39 -12.13 -8.17
C GLU A 70 -31.29 -12.44 -7.16
N VAL A 71 -30.89 -13.71 -7.09
CA VAL A 71 -29.76 -14.17 -6.27
C VAL A 71 -28.62 -14.54 -7.20
N HIS A 72 -27.40 -14.14 -6.88
CA HIS A 72 -26.22 -14.56 -7.61
C HIS A 72 -25.05 -14.95 -6.70
N GLY A 73 -24.26 -15.89 -7.17
CA GLY A 73 -22.96 -16.26 -6.61
C GLY A 73 -21.92 -16.19 -7.72
N ALA A 74 -20.79 -15.54 -7.44
CA ALA A 74 -19.69 -15.45 -8.38
C ALA A 74 -18.37 -15.84 -7.71
N TYR A 75 -17.49 -16.43 -8.52
CA TYR A 75 -16.15 -16.80 -8.13
C TYR A 75 -15.19 -16.36 -9.22
N GLN A 76 -14.14 -15.66 -8.83
CA GLN A 76 -13.03 -15.31 -9.71
C GLN A 76 -11.72 -15.78 -9.10
N ARG A 77 -10.85 -16.37 -9.92
CA ARG A 77 -9.47 -16.71 -9.55
C ARG A 77 -8.51 -16.23 -10.62
N TYR A 78 -7.55 -15.42 -10.20
CA TYR A 78 -6.51 -14.85 -11.04
C TYR A 78 -5.12 -15.23 -10.49
N PRO A 79 -4.54 -16.37 -10.92
CA PRO A 79 -3.17 -16.71 -10.61
C PRO A 79 -2.20 -16.15 -11.66
N VAL A 80 -1.09 -15.63 -11.17
CA VAL A 80 0.05 -15.15 -11.94
C VAL A 80 1.28 -15.93 -11.47
N ASN A 81 1.91 -16.64 -12.39
CA ASN A 81 3.16 -17.35 -12.15
C ASN A 81 4.28 -16.68 -12.94
N ASN A 82 5.31 -16.23 -12.24
CA ASN A 82 6.47 -15.54 -12.82
C ASN A 82 7.72 -16.38 -12.61
N ASP A 83 8.34 -16.81 -13.71
CA ASP A 83 9.68 -17.41 -13.72
C ASP A 83 10.65 -16.35 -14.25
N ILE A 84 11.20 -15.53 -13.34
CA ILE A 84 12.13 -14.45 -13.68
C ILE A 84 13.44 -14.68 -12.94
N PRO A 85 14.57 -14.97 -13.60
CA PRO A 85 15.84 -15.20 -12.91
C PRO A 85 16.32 -13.98 -12.10
N SER A 86 17.06 -14.23 -11.01
CA SER A 86 17.66 -13.18 -10.18
C SER A 86 18.68 -12.36 -10.97
N GLY A 87 18.89 -11.12 -10.53
CA GLY A 87 19.69 -10.16 -11.27
C GLY A 87 20.74 -9.43 -10.44
N ALA A 88 21.50 -8.56 -11.10
CA ALA A 88 22.40 -7.57 -10.51
C ALA A 88 22.26 -6.25 -11.29
N ALA A 89 22.71 -5.13 -10.73
CA ALA A 89 22.67 -3.86 -11.46
C ALA A 89 23.92 -3.02 -11.24
N ILE A 90 24.27 -2.21 -12.24
CA ILE A 90 25.27 -1.16 -12.15
C ILE A 90 24.53 0.18 -12.13
N ALA A 91 24.72 0.96 -11.07
CA ALA A 91 24.07 2.25 -10.87
C ALA A 91 24.35 3.19 -12.05
N GLY A 92 23.29 3.77 -12.63
CA GLY A 92 23.40 4.63 -13.81
C GLY A 92 23.85 3.92 -15.10
N GLY A 93 24.03 2.59 -15.06
CA GLY A 93 24.46 1.75 -16.16
C GLY A 93 23.38 0.73 -16.55
N MET A 94 23.75 -0.55 -16.59
CA MET A 94 22.86 -1.64 -17.00
C MET A 94 22.43 -2.56 -15.87
N SER A 95 21.27 -3.21 -16.07
CA SER A 95 20.74 -4.23 -15.18
C SER A 95 20.77 -5.59 -15.86
N PHE A 96 21.19 -6.61 -15.12
CA PHE A 96 21.19 -8.00 -15.53
C PHE A 96 20.07 -8.71 -14.77
N GLY A 97 19.23 -9.48 -15.45
CA GLY A 97 18.13 -10.23 -14.82
C GLY A 97 17.02 -9.37 -14.23
N GLY A 98 16.01 -10.02 -13.68
CA GLY A 98 14.83 -9.33 -13.17
C GLY A 98 15.08 -8.70 -11.81
N GLN A 99 14.59 -7.47 -11.63
CA GLN A 99 14.47 -6.91 -10.29
C GLN A 99 13.30 -7.62 -9.55
N TYR A 100 13.55 -8.11 -8.34
CA TYR A 100 12.53 -8.51 -7.33
C TYR A 100 11.81 -9.86 -7.43
N GLN A 101 11.96 -10.69 -8.47
CA GLN A 101 11.00 -11.79 -8.68
C GLN A 101 11.61 -13.13 -9.17
N TYR A 102 12.61 -13.68 -8.49
CA TYR A 102 12.95 -15.11 -8.69
C TYR A 102 11.77 -16.01 -8.32
N GLY A 103 11.06 -16.58 -9.29
CA GLY A 103 9.97 -17.54 -9.04
C GLY A 103 8.86 -16.97 -8.14
N GLY A 104 7.69 -16.70 -8.70
CA GLY A 104 6.58 -16.14 -7.92
C GLY A 104 5.25 -16.71 -8.32
N THR A 105 4.41 -17.06 -7.35
CA THR A 105 2.99 -17.34 -7.59
C THR A 105 2.15 -16.39 -6.76
N VAL A 106 1.39 -15.51 -7.42
CA VAL A 106 0.38 -14.69 -6.78
C VAL A 106 -0.98 -15.16 -7.28
N ALA A 107 -1.86 -15.59 -6.37
CA ALA A 107 -3.21 -15.99 -6.70
C ALA A 107 -4.21 -15.16 -5.91
N ILE A 108 -5.09 -14.45 -6.63
CA ILE A 108 -6.23 -13.74 -6.04
C ILE A 108 -7.47 -14.60 -6.27
N ASN A 109 -8.24 -14.85 -5.22
CA ASN A 109 -9.56 -15.46 -5.26
C ASN A 109 -10.57 -14.46 -4.73
N GLN A 110 -11.68 -14.29 -5.44
CA GLN A 110 -12.76 -13.42 -5.04
C GLN A 110 -14.04 -14.24 -5.07
N TYR A 111 -14.69 -14.34 -3.91
CA TYR A 111 -15.99 -14.94 -3.74
C TYR A 111 -16.99 -13.81 -3.56
N GLN A 112 -18.04 -13.78 -4.35
CA GLN A 112 -19.11 -12.81 -4.24
C GLN A 112 -20.44 -13.52 -4.13
N PHE A 113 -21.28 -13.01 -3.25
CA PHE A 113 -22.65 -13.42 -3.08
C PHE A 113 -23.51 -12.17 -3.02
N GLY A 114 -24.61 -12.15 -3.74
CA GLY A 114 -25.51 -11.02 -3.75
C GLY A 114 -26.96 -11.43 -3.94
N ASP A 115 -27.84 -10.63 -3.37
CA ASP A 115 -29.28 -10.72 -3.54
C ASP A 115 -29.85 -9.35 -3.86
N GLN A 116 -30.85 -9.32 -4.74
CA GLN A 116 -31.62 -8.13 -5.05
C GLN A 116 -33.10 -8.46 -5.22
N ILE A 117 -33.95 -7.76 -4.50
CA ILE A 117 -35.39 -7.77 -4.63
C ILE A 117 -35.83 -6.47 -5.30
N SER A 118 -36.73 -6.59 -6.29
CA SER A 118 -37.44 -5.47 -6.91
C SER A 118 -38.94 -5.67 -6.72
N TRP A 119 -39.58 -4.73 -6.02
CA TRP A 119 -40.99 -4.78 -5.66
C TRP A 119 -41.71 -3.50 -6.05
N THR A 120 -42.74 -3.60 -6.89
CA THR A 120 -43.57 -2.46 -7.27
C THR A 120 -44.94 -2.56 -6.62
N HIS A 121 -45.28 -1.64 -5.74
CA HIS A 121 -46.59 -1.64 -5.09
C HIS A 121 -47.17 -0.23 -5.01
N ALA A 122 -48.33 -0.05 -5.63
CA ALA A 122 -49.01 1.24 -5.74
C ALA A 122 -48.09 2.35 -6.29
N LYS A 123 -47.74 3.32 -5.45
CA LYS A 123 -46.91 4.48 -5.80
C LYS A 123 -45.41 4.25 -5.62
N HIS A 124 -45.01 3.09 -5.11
CA HIS A 124 -43.63 2.78 -4.72
C HIS A 124 -43.01 1.74 -5.66
N THR A 125 -41.76 1.96 -6.01
CA THR A 125 -40.89 0.94 -6.62
C THR A 125 -39.69 0.76 -5.71
N ILE A 126 -39.71 -0.29 -4.91
CA ILE A 126 -38.68 -0.57 -3.91
C ILE A 126 -37.66 -1.53 -4.50
N ARG A 127 -36.39 -1.22 -4.34
CA ARG A 127 -35.26 -2.11 -4.60
C ARG A 127 -34.45 -2.27 -3.32
N THR A 128 -34.22 -3.50 -2.91
CA THR A 128 -33.45 -3.81 -1.70
C THR A 128 -32.55 -4.99 -1.97
N GLY A 129 -31.42 -5.05 -1.29
CA GLY A 129 -30.48 -6.14 -1.51
C GLY A 129 -29.35 -6.17 -0.50
N PHE A 130 -28.58 -7.25 -0.57
CA PHE A 130 -27.38 -7.47 0.21
C PHE A 130 -26.28 -8.01 -0.69
N GLU A 131 -25.05 -7.63 -0.41
CA GLU A 131 -23.85 -8.06 -1.11
C GLU A 131 -22.79 -8.45 -0.07
N ALA A 132 -22.10 -9.56 -0.31
CA ALA A 132 -20.93 -9.97 0.43
C ALA A 132 -19.83 -10.37 -0.54
N ALA A 133 -18.63 -9.83 -0.32
CA ALA A 133 -17.44 -10.22 -1.04
C ALA A 133 -16.35 -10.67 -0.06
N GLN A 134 -15.69 -11.77 -0.38
CA GLN A 134 -14.48 -12.18 0.30
C GLN A 134 -13.34 -12.28 -0.71
N ILE A 135 -12.34 -11.43 -0.54
CA ILE A 135 -11.15 -11.37 -1.38
C ILE A 135 -10.01 -12.04 -0.61
N GLN A 136 -9.34 -12.98 -1.27
CA GLN A 136 -8.20 -13.71 -0.74
C GLN A 136 -7.04 -13.60 -1.71
N GLN A 137 -5.94 -13.02 -1.27
CA GLN A 137 -4.70 -13.01 -2.05
C GLN A 137 -3.66 -13.87 -1.35
N SER A 138 -3.10 -14.83 -2.08
CA SER A 138 -2.00 -15.67 -1.62
C SER A 138 -0.80 -15.43 -2.54
N ALA A 139 0.28 -14.86 -2.02
CA ALA A 139 1.50 -14.62 -2.77
C ALA A 139 2.66 -15.41 -2.18
N TYR A 140 3.32 -16.21 -3.01
CA TYR A 140 4.54 -16.94 -2.71
C TYR A 140 5.64 -16.31 -3.57
N ASN A 141 6.52 -15.54 -2.94
CA ASN A 141 7.64 -14.91 -3.64
C ASN A 141 8.93 -15.59 -3.20
N TYR A 142 9.58 -16.32 -4.12
CA TYR A 142 10.93 -16.87 -3.91
C TYR A 142 12.02 -15.83 -4.25
N GLY A 143 11.61 -14.66 -4.76
CA GLY A 143 12.49 -13.60 -5.27
C GLY A 143 13.09 -12.68 -4.22
N SER A 144 12.36 -12.41 -3.14
CA SER A 144 12.91 -11.60 -2.05
C SER A 144 14.18 -12.23 -1.45
N PRO A 145 14.24 -13.56 -1.19
CA PRO A 145 15.42 -14.21 -0.60
C PRO A 145 16.75 -14.06 -1.33
N ILE A 146 16.73 -13.99 -2.66
CA ILE A 146 17.95 -14.10 -3.49
C ILE A 146 18.61 -12.74 -3.72
N GLY A 147 17.83 -11.65 -3.63
CA GLY A 147 18.28 -10.26 -3.73
C GLY A 147 18.91 -9.85 -5.07
N ASN A 148 19.06 -8.54 -5.28
CA ASN A 148 19.75 -7.95 -6.44
C ASN A 148 20.90 -7.02 -5.98
N PRO A 149 22.18 -7.44 -6.05
CA PRO A 149 23.29 -6.59 -5.65
C PRO A 149 23.51 -5.46 -6.66
N THR A 150 23.78 -4.25 -6.14
CA THR A 150 24.01 -3.05 -6.93
C THR A 150 25.43 -2.54 -6.78
N PHE A 151 26.07 -2.27 -7.91
CA PHE A 151 27.46 -1.81 -8.02
C PHE A 151 27.47 -0.37 -8.54
N GLN A 152 28.43 0.48 -8.12
CA GLN A 152 28.48 1.86 -8.66
C GLN A 152 29.12 1.90 -10.04
N ARG A 153 30.10 1.03 -10.29
CA ARG A 153 30.87 1.00 -11.54
C ARG A 153 31.03 -0.43 -12.02
N TRP A 154 31.35 -0.57 -13.31
CA TRP A 154 31.73 -1.86 -13.90
C TRP A 154 32.92 -2.53 -13.20
N ALA A 155 33.93 -1.73 -12.83
CA ALA A 155 35.07 -2.24 -12.10
C ALA A 155 34.66 -2.85 -10.74
N ASP A 156 33.63 -2.30 -10.09
CA ASP A 156 33.13 -2.84 -8.82
C ASP A 156 32.44 -4.20 -9.01
N LEU A 157 31.73 -4.39 -10.13
CA LEU A 157 31.16 -5.69 -10.49
C LEU A 157 32.25 -6.73 -10.83
N LEU A 158 33.31 -6.34 -11.53
CA LEU A 158 34.39 -7.27 -11.91
C LEU A 158 35.31 -7.63 -10.74
N ILE A 159 35.55 -6.69 -9.82
CA ILE A 159 36.35 -6.91 -8.62
C ILE A 159 35.50 -7.62 -7.57
N GLY A 160 34.34 -7.04 -7.23
CA GLY A 160 33.37 -7.54 -6.26
C GLY A 160 33.97 -8.00 -4.93
N ARG A 161 34.89 -7.22 -4.37
CA ARG A 161 35.55 -7.53 -3.10
C ARG A 161 34.93 -6.74 -1.95
N ALA A 162 35.16 -7.25 -0.75
CA ALA A 162 34.90 -6.54 0.48
C ALA A 162 35.73 -5.26 0.58
N GLY A 163 35.34 -4.35 1.47
CA GLY A 163 36.10 -3.15 1.80
C GLY A 163 37.27 -3.46 2.72
N CYS A 164 38.14 -2.46 2.93
CA CYS A 164 39.29 -2.52 3.82
C CYS A 164 38.93 -2.87 5.27
N ALA A 165 37.70 -2.63 5.73
CA ALA A 165 37.28 -3.03 7.07
C ALA A 165 37.23 -4.55 7.27
N ALA A 166 37.17 -5.33 6.19
CA ALA A 166 37.26 -6.79 6.22
C ALA A 166 38.70 -7.30 6.05
N PHE A 167 39.69 -6.41 5.95
CA PHE A 167 41.09 -6.79 5.77
C PHE A 167 41.64 -7.39 7.08
N THR A 168 42.08 -8.64 7.03
CA THR A 168 42.66 -9.36 8.17
C THR A 168 44.16 -9.63 8.02
N GLY A 169 44.84 -8.98 7.05
CA GLY A 169 46.28 -9.17 6.82
C GLY A 169 47.14 -8.27 7.70
N THR A 170 48.46 -8.41 7.57
CA THR A 170 49.47 -7.72 8.41
C THR A 170 49.84 -6.30 7.93
N GLY A 171 49.24 -5.79 6.85
CA GLY A 171 49.56 -4.50 6.23
C GLY A 171 48.45 -3.44 6.33
N VAL A 172 48.66 -2.27 5.73
CA VAL A 172 47.62 -1.24 5.62
C VAL A 172 46.89 -1.38 4.28
N CYS A 173 45.57 -1.56 4.36
CA CYS A 173 44.71 -1.53 3.18
C CYS A 173 44.50 -0.10 2.69
N SER A 174 44.71 0.15 1.40
CA SER A 174 44.50 1.45 0.77
C SER A 174 44.17 1.30 -0.72
N PRO A 175 43.75 2.37 -1.42
CA PRO A 175 43.53 2.30 -2.86
C PRO A 175 44.79 1.90 -3.66
N ALA A 176 45.98 2.23 -3.16
CA ALA A 176 47.26 1.87 -3.78
C ALA A 176 47.74 0.44 -3.42
N ASN A 177 47.25 -0.11 -2.29
CA ASN A 177 47.51 -1.48 -1.86
C ASN A 177 46.19 -2.12 -1.38
N PRO A 178 45.33 -2.54 -2.31
CA PRO A 178 44.00 -3.06 -1.97
C PRO A 178 44.06 -4.46 -1.35
N ALA A 179 45.19 -5.17 -1.47
CA ALA A 179 45.38 -6.56 -1.05
C ALA A 179 44.22 -7.47 -1.51
N ASN A 180 43.56 -8.20 -0.60
CA ASN A 180 42.41 -9.06 -0.92
C ASN A 180 41.04 -8.34 -0.87
N THR A 181 41.03 -7.01 -0.74
CA THR A 181 39.83 -6.15 -0.68
C THR A 181 39.73 -5.28 -1.94
N ASN A 182 38.83 -4.30 -1.95
CA ASN A 182 38.76 -3.29 -3.02
C ASN A 182 39.57 -2.01 -2.74
N GLY A 183 40.29 -1.92 -1.61
CA GLY A 183 41.11 -0.76 -1.27
C GLY A 183 40.35 0.47 -0.75
N THR A 184 39.04 0.38 -0.54
CA THR A 184 38.20 1.47 -0.01
C THR A 184 37.55 1.07 1.32
N ALA A 185 36.97 2.03 2.06
CA ALA A 185 36.30 1.72 3.32
C ALA A 185 35.05 0.83 3.16
N GLY A 186 34.39 0.86 1.99
CA GLY A 186 33.20 0.08 1.67
C GLY A 186 33.48 -1.07 0.70
N SER A 187 32.56 -2.03 0.62
CA SER A 187 32.55 -3.09 -0.39
C SER A 187 32.31 -2.53 -1.79
N SER A 188 32.71 -3.29 -2.82
CA SER A 188 32.35 -3.02 -4.21
C SER A 188 30.83 -3.15 -4.44
N ILE A 189 30.14 -3.86 -3.56
CA ILE A 189 28.68 -3.90 -3.52
C ILE A 189 28.21 -2.71 -2.68
N THR A 190 27.43 -1.83 -3.30
CA THR A 190 27.01 -0.55 -2.69
C THR A 190 25.58 -0.56 -2.18
N GLY A 191 24.85 -1.61 -2.52
CA GLY A 191 23.50 -1.86 -2.08
C GLY A 191 23.06 -3.22 -2.55
N GLY A 192 21.91 -3.64 -2.06
CA GLY A 192 21.29 -4.86 -2.52
C GLY A 192 19.84 -4.86 -2.08
N VAL A 193 18.92 -5.16 -2.99
CA VAL A 193 17.51 -5.25 -2.61
C VAL A 193 17.10 -6.72 -2.63
N GLY A 194 16.90 -7.28 -1.44
CA GLY A 194 16.55 -8.67 -1.22
C GLY A 194 16.15 -8.87 0.23
N GLY A 195 14.97 -9.44 0.44
CA GLY A 195 14.46 -9.85 1.73
C GLY A 195 14.65 -11.35 1.94
N THR A 196 15.53 -11.72 2.88
CA THR A 196 15.56 -13.06 3.53
C THR A 196 16.54 -14.08 2.96
N ILE A 197 17.84 -13.93 3.23
CA ILE A 197 18.83 -15.02 3.01
C ILE A 197 18.74 -16.09 4.11
N SER A 198 18.09 -15.80 5.24
CA SER A 198 18.21 -16.63 6.45
C SER A 198 17.43 -17.95 6.42
N THR A 199 16.40 -18.13 5.58
CA THR A 199 15.51 -19.31 5.72
C THR A 199 15.40 -20.20 4.48
N GLY A 200 15.81 -19.76 3.29
CA GLY A 200 15.64 -20.56 2.06
C GLY A 200 14.18 -20.94 1.73
N THR A 201 13.20 -20.39 2.46
CA THR A 201 11.77 -20.68 2.32
C THR A 201 11.02 -19.44 1.87
N SER A 202 10.12 -19.58 0.90
CA SER A 202 9.17 -18.50 0.57
C SER A 202 8.32 -18.19 1.80
N ILE A 203 8.18 -16.90 2.14
CA ILE A 203 7.18 -16.50 3.13
C ILE A 203 5.89 -16.18 2.37
N PRO A 204 4.83 -16.98 2.54
CA PRO A 204 3.55 -16.71 1.92
C PRO A 204 2.88 -15.49 2.56
N TYR A 205 2.47 -14.56 1.71
CA TYR A 205 1.57 -13.47 2.08
C TYR A 205 0.13 -13.93 1.85
N ASP A 206 -0.64 -14.10 2.91
CA ASP A 206 -2.05 -14.53 2.83
C ASP A 206 -3.00 -13.43 3.31
N TRP A 207 -3.40 -12.58 2.37
CA TRP A 207 -4.28 -11.45 2.61
C TRP A 207 -5.74 -11.83 2.54
N ARG A 208 -6.54 -11.28 3.44
CA ARG A 208 -7.99 -11.48 3.51
C ARG A 208 -8.66 -10.12 3.67
N ILE A 209 -9.63 -9.85 2.80
CA ILE A 209 -10.52 -8.69 2.84
C ILE A 209 -11.95 -9.23 2.84
N THR A 210 -12.85 -8.54 3.55
CA THR A 210 -14.26 -8.91 3.63
C THR A 210 -15.06 -7.65 3.54
N ASP A 211 -15.85 -7.56 2.47
CA ASP A 211 -16.67 -6.41 2.17
C ASP A 211 -18.13 -6.83 2.24
N LEU A 212 -18.95 -6.03 2.91
CA LEU A 212 -20.37 -6.29 3.07
C LEU A 212 -21.14 -5.02 2.70
N GLY A 213 -22.28 -5.19 2.05
CA GLY A 213 -23.14 -4.10 1.66
C GLY A 213 -24.60 -4.48 1.80
N ALA A 214 -25.44 -3.55 2.21
CA ALA A 214 -26.89 -3.70 2.19
C ALA A 214 -27.52 -2.39 1.74
N PHE A 215 -28.61 -2.43 0.99
CA PHE A 215 -29.27 -1.20 0.56
C PHE A 215 -30.77 -1.35 0.49
N VAL A 216 -31.45 -0.21 0.62
CA VAL A 216 -32.86 -0.03 0.29
C VAL A 216 -32.98 1.27 -0.50
N GLN A 217 -33.73 1.22 -1.61
CA GLN A 217 -34.05 2.35 -2.47
C GLN A 217 -35.54 2.31 -2.81
N ASP A 218 -36.18 3.47 -2.85
CA ASP A 218 -37.59 3.63 -3.18
C ASP A 218 -37.77 4.79 -4.18
N ASP A 219 -38.37 4.47 -5.33
CA ASP A 219 -38.91 5.46 -6.26
C ASP A 219 -40.37 5.71 -5.92
N PHE A 220 -40.61 6.77 -5.14
CA PHE A 220 -41.92 7.14 -4.67
C PHE A 220 -42.57 8.20 -5.57
N LYS A 221 -43.62 7.80 -6.29
CA LYS A 221 -44.49 8.70 -7.06
C LYS A 221 -45.47 9.41 -6.15
N VAL A 222 -45.05 10.52 -5.54
CA VAL A 222 -45.88 11.33 -4.63
C VAL A 222 -47.20 11.71 -5.29
N ASN A 223 -47.11 12.27 -6.50
CA ASN A 223 -48.24 12.64 -7.37
C ASN A 223 -47.84 12.59 -8.86
N SER A 224 -48.71 13.02 -9.78
CA SER A 224 -48.44 13.01 -11.23
C SER A 224 -47.31 13.95 -11.68
N ARG A 225 -46.83 14.82 -10.79
CA ARG A 225 -45.81 15.85 -11.08
C ARG A 225 -44.51 15.63 -10.32
N LEU A 226 -44.52 14.90 -9.20
CA LEU A 226 -43.38 14.75 -8.31
C LEU A 226 -43.10 13.27 -8.03
N THR A 227 -41.86 12.88 -8.33
CA THR A 227 -41.26 11.62 -7.92
C THR A 227 -40.07 11.91 -7.03
N LEU A 228 -39.96 11.18 -5.92
CA LEU A 228 -38.80 11.19 -5.03
C LEU A 228 -38.04 9.87 -5.21
N ASN A 229 -36.71 9.95 -5.25
CA ASN A 229 -35.83 8.79 -5.22
C ASN A 229 -35.11 8.80 -3.87
N LEU A 230 -35.50 7.91 -2.97
CA LEU A 230 -34.94 7.85 -1.62
C LEU A 230 -34.12 6.58 -1.49
N GLY A 231 -32.94 6.66 -0.89
CA GLY A 231 -32.11 5.49 -0.71
C GLY A 231 -31.16 5.60 0.46
N VAL A 232 -30.80 4.44 1.01
CA VAL A 232 -29.69 4.30 1.92
C VAL A 232 -28.95 3.03 1.60
N ARG A 233 -27.62 3.11 1.58
CA ARG A 233 -26.74 1.95 1.50
C ARG A 233 -25.87 1.92 2.75
N TRP A 234 -25.79 0.77 3.39
CA TRP A 234 -24.82 0.48 4.44
C TRP A 234 -23.66 -0.27 3.81
N GLU A 235 -22.44 0.15 4.12
CA GLU A 235 -21.22 -0.46 3.61
C GLU A 235 -20.30 -0.82 4.77
N TYR A 236 -19.63 -1.95 4.65
CA TYR A 236 -18.55 -2.36 5.54
C TYR A 236 -17.39 -2.78 4.65
N ASP A 237 -16.41 -1.91 4.53
CA ASP A 237 -15.19 -2.14 3.76
C ASP A 237 -14.09 -2.66 4.68
N GLY A 238 -13.87 -3.96 4.68
CA GLY A 238 -12.98 -4.59 5.64
C GLY A 238 -11.51 -4.22 5.40
N TRP A 239 -10.78 -3.91 6.47
CA TRP A 239 -9.33 -3.74 6.36
C TRP A 239 -8.65 -5.05 5.97
N ALA A 240 -7.71 -4.98 5.03
CA ALA A 240 -6.89 -6.12 4.65
C ALA A 240 -6.12 -6.63 5.88
N LYS A 241 -6.25 -7.94 6.16
CA LYS A 241 -5.51 -8.61 7.22
C LYS A 241 -4.70 -9.77 6.67
N GLU A 242 -3.56 -10.03 7.30
CA GLU A 242 -2.72 -11.17 6.99
C GLU A 242 -3.13 -12.38 7.87
N LYS A 243 -3.39 -13.52 7.24
CA LYS A 243 -3.96 -14.71 7.87
C LYS A 243 -3.04 -15.33 8.93
N ARG A 244 -1.72 -15.29 8.71
CA ARG A 244 -0.72 -16.01 9.50
C ARG A 244 -0.15 -15.20 10.67
N GLY A 245 -0.45 -13.90 10.73
CA GLY A 245 -0.05 -13.00 11.80
C GLY A 245 1.41 -12.57 11.73
N TYR A 246 2.06 -12.66 10.56
CA TYR A 246 3.47 -12.29 10.42
C TYR A 246 3.71 -10.81 10.19
N PHE A 247 2.64 -10.07 9.99
CA PHE A 247 2.67 -8.71 9.54
C PHE A 247 2.94 -7.70 10.65
N THR A 248 3.49 -6.54 10.31
CA THR A 248 3.76 -5.48 11.28
C THR A 248 3.51 -4.10 10.73
N ASN A 249 3.33 -3.17 11.66
CA ASN A 249 3.35 -1.75 11.37
C ASN A 249 4.23 -1.04 12.41
N ILE A 250 4.51 0.23 12.16
CA ILE A 250 5.10 1.13 13.16
C ILE A 250 4.08 2.21 13.51
N TRP A 251 3.67 2.26 14.77
CA TRP A 251 2.82 3.33 15.30
C TRP A 251 3.69 4.42 15.87
N GLN A 252 3.55 5.64 15.34
CA GLN A 252 4.33 6.78 15.81
C GLN A 252 4.04 7.12 17.27
N SER A 253 2.78 6.96 17.71
CA SER A 253 2.37 7.15 19.10
C SER A 253 3.17 6.28 20.08
N LEU A 254 3.51 5.06 19.68
CA LEU A 254 4.29 4.12 20.48
C LEU A 254 5.80 4.39 20.40
N ILE A 255 6.31 4.98 19.32
CA ILE A 255 7.73 5.41 19.25
C ILE A 255 8.02 6.45 20.34
N TYR A 256 7.09 7.37 20.60
CA TYR A 256 7.23 8.41 21.62
C TYR A 256 7.31 7.87 23.06
N THR A 257 6.96 6.61 23.31
CA THR A 257 7.16 6.00 24.63
C THR A 257 8.64 5.74 24.92
N ALA A 258 9.49 5.69 23.89
CA ALA A 258 10.95 5.58 24.00
C ALA A 258 11.62 6.41 22.90
N PRO A 259 11.61 7.76 22.98
CA PRO A 259 12.01 8.62 21.86
C PRO A 259 13.51 8.50 21.52
N ASN A 260 14.36 8.24 22.52
CA ASN A 260 15.77 7.92 22.33
C ASN A 260 16.01 6.41 22.54
N PRO A 261 16.34 5.64 21.49
CA PRO A 261 16.56 4.21 21.60
C PRO A 261 17.90 3.81 22.24
N GLY A 262 18.81 4.76 22.51
CA GLY A 262 20.18 4.52 23.00
C GLY A 262 21.20 4.26 21.89
N SER A 263 22.49 4.10 22.24
CA SER A 263 23.63 4.12 21.30
C SER A 263 23.97 2.80 20.61
N GLY A 264 23.23 1.73 20.87
CA GLY A 264 23.41 0.39 20.28
C GLY A 264 22.99 -0.74 21.22
N CYS A 265 23.05 -1.98 20.74
CA CYS A 265 22.81 -3.17 21.57
C CYS A 265 23.60 -4.39 21.11
N VAL A 266 23.54 -5.44 21.93
CA VAL A 266 24.12 -6.74 21.61
C VAL A 266 23.00 -7.71 21.29
N ILE A 267 23.07 -8.34 20.11
CA ILE A 267 22.15 -9.38 19.66
C ILE A 267 22.98 -10.63 19.37
N ASN A 268 22.63 -11.76 19.99
CA ASN A 268 23.31 -13.05 19.81
C ASN A 268 24.85 -12.95 19.96
N GLY A 269 25.33 -12.12 20.89
CA GLY A 269 26.76 -11.89 21.14
C GLY A 269 27.44 -10.88 20.19
N GLY A 270 26.76 -10.43 19.13
CA GLY A 270 27.24 -9.38 18.23
C GLY A 270 26.74 -7.99 18.63
N SER A 271 27.64 -7.01 18.75
CA SER A 271 27.27 -5.61 19.01
C SER A 271 26.82 -4.92 17.72
N ILE A 272 25.70 -4.21 17.78
CA ILE A 272 25.20 -3.30 16.76
C ILE A 272 25.17 -1.88 17.33
N GLY A 273 25.79 -0.92 16.62
CA GLY A 273 26.10 0.39 17.19
C GLY A 273 27.25 0.33 18.21
N LEU A 274 27.34 1.33 19.09
CA LEU A 274 28.39 1.42 20.14
C LEU A 274 27.87 1.05 21.54
N GLY A 275 26.67 0.45 21.65
CA GLY A 275 26.02 0.20 22.93
C GLY A 275 26.27 -1.20 23.51
N ALA A 276 26.41 -1.28 24.83
CA ALA A 276 26.46 -2.52 25.60
C ALA A 276 25.10 -3.26 25.60
N ALA A 277 25.10 -4.55 25.94
CA ALA A 277 23.87 -5.35 26.07
C ALA A 277 22.90 -4.71 27.08
N GLY A 278 21.62 -4.57 26.72
CA GLY A 278 20.56 -4.13 27.64
C GLY A 278 20.43 -2.62 27.88
N THR A 279 21.26 -1.77 27.26
CA THR A 279 21.24 -0.31 27.51
C THR A 279 20.94 0.57 26.28
N GLY A 280 20.60 0.04 25.10
CA GLY A 280 20.41 0.92 23.93
C GLY A 280 19.82 0.37 22.63
N CYS A 281 18.87 -0.56 22.68
CA CYS A 281 18.00 -0.85 21.54
C CYS A 281 16.53 -0.81 21.93
N SER A 282 15.71 -0.32 21.01
CA SER A 282 14.26 -0.22 21.20
C SER A 282 13.52 -0.88 20.06
N LEU A 283 12.55 -1.73 20.41
CA LEU A 283 11.48 -2.18 19.51
C LEU A 283 10.18 -1.36 19.72
N ALA A 284 10.19 -0.36 20.60
CA ALA A 284 9.06 0.55 20.77
C ALA A 284 8.69 1.21 19.44
N GLY A 285 7.39 1.19 19.15
CA GLY A 285 6.83 1.60 17.86
C GLY A 285 6.32 0.42 17.05
N TYR A 286 6.98 -0.74 17.10
CA TYR A 286 6.54 -1.91 16.35
C TYR A 286 5.24 -2.48 16.90
N VAL A 287 4.33 -2.82 15.98
CA VAL A 287 3.05 -3.43 16.27
C VAL A 287 2.89 -4.71 15.47
N VAL A 288 2.46 -5.77 16.15
CA VAL A 288 2.04 -7.04 15.56
C VAL A 288 0.53 -7.24 15.77
N PRO A 289 -0.17 -7.98 14.88
CA PRO A 289 -1.60 -8.22 15.02
C PRO A 289 -1.90 -9.21 16.16
N ALA A 290 -3.17 -9.28 16.56
CA ALA A 290 -3.62 -10.20 17.61
C ALA A 290 -3.35 -11.68 17.25
N ASN A 291 -3.43 -12.06 15.97
CA ASN A 291 -3.12 -13.42 15.49
C ASN A 291 -1.62 -13.73 15.34
N TYR A 292 -0.71 -12.86 15.80
CA TYR A 292 0.73 -13.11 15.81
C TYR A 292 1.08 -14.43 16.53
N LYS A 293 1.98 -15.21 15.94
CA LYS A 293 2.40 -16.52 16.45
C LYS A 293 3.50 -16.38 17.50
N GLY A 294 3.25 -16.87 18.71
CA GLY A 294 4.18 -16.80 19.83
C GLY A 294 4.07 -15.50 20.63
N THR A 295 5.02 -15.32 21.54
CA THR A 295 5.13 -14.11 22.37
C THR A 295 5.95 -13.07 21.62
N PRO A 296 5.42 -11.87 21.34
CA PRO A 296 6.20 -10.81 20.72
C PRO A 296 7.42 -10.45 21.59
N PRO A 297 8.59 -10.18 20.99
CA PRO A 297 9.73 -9.63 21.71
C PRO A 297 9.38 -8.41 22.57
N ALA A 298 10.10 -8.22 23.67
CA ALA A 298 9.89 -7.10 24.58
C ALA A 298 10.00 -5.75 23.84
N GLY A 299 9.06 -4.84 24.11
CA GLY A 299 8.96 -3.53 23.45
C GLY A 299 8.07 -3.50 22.21
N ILE A 300 7.65 -4.65 21.68
CA ILE A 300 6.65 -4.74 20.60
C ILE A 300 5.25 -4.74 21.21
N TYR A 301 4.38 -3.90 20.68
CA TYR A 301 2.97 -3.90 21.07
C TYR A 301 2.19 -4.95 20.28
N ARG A 302 1.39 -5.76 20.98
CA ARG A 302 0.43 -6.67 20.36
C ARG A 302 -0.93 -6.00 20.29
N ASN A 303 -1.46 -5.86 19.09
CA ASN A 303 -2.77 -5.29 18.90
C ASN A 303 -3.88 -6.23 19.41
N THR A 304 -5.07 -5.68 19.66
CA THR A 304 -6.25 -6.42 20.14
C THR A 304 -7.09 -7.01 19.00
N ILE A 305 -6.80 -6.64 17.75
CA ILE A 305 -7.44 -7.16 16.54
C ILE A 305 -6.43 -7.84 15.62
N ASP A 306 -6.90 -8.72 14.74
CA ASP A 306 -6.09 -9.40 13.72
C ASP A 306 -5.66 -8.44 12.58
N ASN A 307 -5.18 -7.25 12.93
CA ASN A 307 -4.69 -6.24 12.01
C ASN A 307 -3.60 -5.39 12.69
N VAL A 308 -2.79 -4.71 11.88
CA VAL A 308 -1.68 -3.84 12.32
C VAL A 308 -2.08 -2.35 12.38
N VAL A 309 -3.36 -2.09 12.18
CA VAL A 309 -4.02 -0.78 12.32
C VAL A 309 -4.83 -0.79 13.62
N LYS A 310 -5.02 0.37 14.24
CA LYS A 310 -5.55 0.48 15.60
C LYS A 310 -6.97 -0.06 15.74
N ASN A 311 -7.83 0.31 14.80
CA ASN A 311 -9.27 0.07 14.87
C ASN A 311 -9.74 -0.83 13.72
N ARG A 312 -10.86 -1.54 13.93
CA ARG A 312 -11.56 -2.25 12.86
C ARG A 312 -12.15 -1.25 11.87
N ALA A 313 -12.50 -1.73 10.69
CA ALA A 313 -13.28 -0.94 9.74
C ALA A 313 -14.59 -0.50 10.41
N PRO A 314 -15.01 0.76 10.20
CA PRO A 314 -16.21 1.29 10.82
C PRO A 314 -17.46 0.55 10.32
N TYR A 315 -18.38 0.24 11.24
CA TYR A 315 -19.69 -0.32 10.91
C TYR A 315 -20.75 0.75 10.60
N HIS A 316 -20.37 2.03 10.59
CA HIS A 316 -21.29 3.16 10.52
C HIS A 316 -21.22 3.91 9.18
N ASN A 317 -20.74 3.25 8.12
CA ASN A 317 -20.71 3.85 6.79
C ASN A 317 -22.10 3.74 6.15
N PHE A 318 -22.97 4.67 6.51
CA PHE A 318 -24.27 4.84 5.86
C PHE A 318 -24.14 5.89 4.75
N ALA A 319 -24.53 5.49 3.56
CA ALA A 319 -24.50 6.26 2.31
C ALA A 319 -25.94 6.62 1.91
N PRO A 320 -26.56 7.62 2.56
CA PRO A 320 -27.88 8.11 2.17
C PRO A 320 -27.83 8.78 0.80
N ARG A 321 -28.93 8.66 0.07
CA ARG A 321 -29.14 9.26 -1.25
C ARG A 321 -30.55 9.81 -1.32
N VAL A 322 -30.68 11.01 -1.85
CA VAL A 322 -31.96 11.67 -2.09
C VAL A 322 -31.95 12.25 -3.49
N GLY A 323 -33.03 12.04 -4.22
CA GLY A 323 -33.25 12.60 -5.54
C GLY A 323 -34.71 12.98 -5.71
N PHE A 324 -34.97 13.85 -6.68
CA PHE A 324 -36.30 14.24 -7.06
C PHE A 324 -36.38 14.48 -8.57
N ALA A 325 -37.55 14.23 -9.13
CA ALA A 325 -37.94 14.68 -10.44
C ALA A 325 -39.30 15.38 -10.32
N TRP A 326 -39.36 16.64 -10.75
CA TRP A 326 -40.52 17.49 -10.54
C TRP A 326 -40.91 18.23 -11.83
N GLN A 327 -42.20 18.26 -12.11
CA GLN A 327 -42.82 19.03 -13.19
C GLN A 327 -43.67 20.17 -12.60
N PRO A 328 -43.13 21.38 -12.40
CA PRO A 328 -43.85 22.45 -11.73
C PRO A 328 -45.15 22.85 -12.43
N MET A 329 -45.12 22.93 -13.76
CA MET A 329 -46.25 23.36 -14.58
C MET A 329 -47.25 22.23 -14.90
N GLY A 330 -46.87 20.96 -14.69
CA GLY A 330 -47.71 19.78 -14.99
C GLY A 330 -48.02 19.51 -16.48
N ASN A 331 -47.58 20.39 -17.38
CA ASN A 331 -47.74 20.28 -18.83
C ASN A 331 -46.49 19.72 -19.54
N GLY A 332 -45.52 19.20 -18.79
CA GLY A 332 -44.27 18.64 -19.30
C GLY A 332 -43.24 19.66 -19.80
N ARG A 333 -43.60 20.95 -19.95
CA ARG A 333 -42.70 21.98 -20.51
C ARG A 333 -41.55 22.35 -19.58
N TRP A 334 -41.75 22.22 -18.27
CA TRP A 334 -40.71 22.49 -17.29
C TRP A 334 -40.48 21.24 -16.44
N VAL A 335 -39.24 20.77 -16.42
CA VAL A 335 -38.80 19.65 -15.60
C VAL A 335 -37.56 20.03 -14.81
N LEU A 336 -37.62 19.83 -13.49
CA LEU A 336 -36.44 19.87 -12.63
C LEU A 336 -36.09 18.46 -12.19
N ARG A 337 -34.80 18.16 -12.17
CA ARG A 337 -34.24 16.94 -11.61
C ARG A 337 -33.07 17.30 -10.73
N GLY A 338 -32.98 16.72 -9.56
CA GLY A 338 -31.83 16.96 -8.70
C GLY A 338 -31.68 15.84 -7.70
N GLY A 339 -30.50 15.77 -7.10
CA GLY A 339 -30.23 14.80 -6.07
C GLY A 339 -28.83 14.91 -5.54
N GLY A 340 -28.59 14.24 -4.43
CA GLY A 340 -27.27 14.14 -3.83
C GLY A 340 -27.16 12.93 -2.93
N GLY A 341 -25.94 12.56 -2.62
CA GLY A 341 -25.66 11.39 -1.81
C GLY A 341 -24.22 11.32 -1.32
N PHE A 342 -23.99 10.38 -0.43
CA PHE A 342 -22.66 10.08 0.10
C PHE A 342 -22.15 8.81 -0.59
N PHE A 343 -20.86 8.79 -0.89
CA PHE A 343 -20.20 7.70 -1.59
C PHE A 343 -18.90 7.39 -0.85
N TYR A 344 -18.81 6.21 -0.25
CA TYR A 344 -17.56 5.76 0.36
C TYR A 344 -16.68 5.11 -0.70
N GLU A 345 -15.38 5.27 -0.53
CA GLU A 345 -14.39 4.59 -1.37
C GLU A 345 -13.69 3.50 -0.58
N MET A 346 -13.64 2.30 -1.16
CA MET A 346 -12.84 1.22 -0.61
C MET A 346 -11.36 1.58 -0.72
N ILE A 347 -10.62 1.45 0.38
CA ILE A 347 -9.15 1.61 0.37
C ILE A 347 -8.56 0.44 -0.43
N PRO A 348 -7.87 0.69 -1.57
CA PRO A 348 -7.38 -0.40 -2.41
C PRO A 348 -6.44 -1.33 -1.63
N GLY A 349 -6.71 -2.63 -1.66
CA GLY A 349 -5.93 -3.63 -0.95
C GLY A 349 -4.42 -3.54 -1.24
N ASN A 350 -4.02 -3.27 -2.49
CA ASN A 350 -2.61 -3.10 -2.88
C ASN A 350 -1.85 -2.05 -2.05
N ASN A 351 -2.55 -1.00 -1.61
CA ASN A 351 -1.96 0.06 -0.80
C ASN A 351 -1.65 -0.43 0.60
N THR A 352 -2.51 -1.27 1.17
CA THR A 352 -2.29 -1.90 2.47
C THR A 352 -1.31 -3.06 2.39
N THR A 353 -1.29 -3.81 1.29
CA THR A 353 -0.45 -5.01 1.16
C THR A 353 0.99 -4.68 0.79
N GLY A 354 1.21 -3.71 -0.09
CA GLY A 354 2.52 -3.31 -0.56
C GLY A 354 3.36 -2.61 0.50
N MET A 355 2.74 -1.81 1.37
CA MET A 355 3.45 -1.04 2.40
C MET A 355 4.01 -1.94 3.50
N THR A 356 3.14 -2.68 4.16
CA THR A 356 3.52 -3.40 5.37
C THR A 356 4.09 -4.78 5.05
N GLY A 357 3.99 -5.24 3.78
CA GLY A 357 4.64 -6.44 3.27
C GLY A 357 6.15 -6.32 3.15
N GLY A 358 6.66 -5.09 3.10
CA GLY A 358 8.09 -4.80 3.14
C GLY A 358 8.67 -4.64 4.55
N ASN A 359 7.90 -4.92 5.61
CA ASN A 359 8.31 -4.69 7.00
C ASN A 359 8.84 -5.94 7.72
N THR A 360 9.70 -5.73 8.72
CA THR A 360 10.18 -6.78 9.62
C THR A 360 9.03 -7.26 10.51
N PRO A 361 8.85 -8.57 10.79
CA PRO A 361 9.87 -9.60 10.70
C PRO A 361 9.83 -10.41 9.41
N LEU A 362 8.96 -10.07 8.46
CA LEU A 362 8.82 -10.81 7.21
C LEU A 362 10.00 -10.59 6.28
N THR A 363 10.42 -9.34 6.15
CA THR A 363 11.52 -8.94 5.26
C THR A 363 12.68 -8.37 6.06
N GLY A 364 13.88 -8.62 5.55
CA GLY A 364 15.11 -7.99 6.03
C GLY A 364 15.85 -7.35 4.88
N SER A 365 16.09 -6.04 4.92
CA SER A 365 16.93 -5.38 3.91
C SER A 365 18.40 -5.42 4.37
N PRO A 366 19.36 -5.77 3.50
CA PRO A 366 20.78 -5.63 3.82
C PRO A 366 21.11 -4.14 4.02
N LEU A 367 22.18 -3.87 4.77
CA LEU A 367 22.61 -2.49 5.07
C LEU A 367 22.96 -1.75 3.77
N VAL A 368 22.15 -0.78 3.35
CA VAL A 368 22.45 0.05 2.16
C VAL A 368 23.51 1.09 2.50
N GLY A 369 24.63 1.10 1.76
CA GLY A 369 25.69 2.11 1.91
C GLY A 369 26.63 1.92 3.13
N GLY A 370 26.65 0.72 3.74
CA GLY A 370 27.52 0.39 4.88
C GLY A 370 28.06 -1.05 4.82
N LEU A 371 28.07 -1.65 3.63
CA LEU A 371 28.59 -2.99 3.40
C LEU A 371 30.11 -2.92 3.46
N THR A 372 30.73 -3.51 4.47
CA THR A 372 32.19 -3.57 4.59
C THR A 372 32.71 -4.96 4.30
N THR A 373 31.92 -6.00 4.57
CA THR A 373 32.32 -7.41 4.38
C THR A 373 31.67 -8.08 3.17
N ALA A 374 30.72 -7.43 2.48
CA ALA A 374 30.06 -8.01 1.31
C ALA A 374 31.04 -8.23 0.15
N SER A 375 30.90 -9.31 -0.59
CA SER A 375 31.70 -9.65 -1.78
C SER A 375 30.86 -10.41 -2.80
N LEU A 376 31.32 -10.60 -4.03
CA LEU A 376 30.61 -11.44 -5.01
C LEU A 376 30.30 -12.85 -4.49
N ALA A 377 31.21 -13.43 -3.70
CA ALA A 377 31.04 -14.75 -3.11
C ALA A 377 30.01 -14.75 -1.96
N ASN A 378 29.84 -13.62 -1.28
CA ASN A 378 28.83 -13.44 -0.24
C ASN A 378 28.29 -11.99 -0.32
N PRO A 379 27.33 -11.73 -1.23
CA PRO A 379 26.93 -10.36 -1.58
C PRO A 379 26.08 -9.69 -0.50
N TRP A 380 25.73 -10.41 0.56
CA TRP A 380 24.77 -9.98 1.55
C TRP A 380 25.40 -9.81 2.92
N GLN A 381 25.38 -8.57 3.42
CA GLN A 381 25.65 -8.28 4.83
C GLN A 381 24.32 -7.99 5.52
N ILE A 382 23.91 -8.93 6.35
CA ILE A 382 22.63 -8.89 7.05
C ILE A 382 22.82 -8.22 8.40
N PRO A 383 22.04 -7.18 8.77
CA PRO A 383 22.10 -6.62 10.11
C PRO A 383 21.62 -7.64 11.14
N ALA A 384 22.19 -7.63 12.35
CA ALA A 384 21.69 -8.47 13.44
C ALA A 384 20.24 -8.09 13.78
N THR A 385 19.37 -9.11 13.93
CA THR A 385 17.95 -8.93 14.24
C THR A 385 17.56 -9.61 15.55
N VAL A 386 16.56 -9.05 16.22
CA VAL A 386 15.90 -9.72 17.33
C VAL A 386 15.04 -10.86 16.73
N PRO A 387 15.21 -12.12 17.16
CA PRO A 387 14.47 -13.24 16.59
C PRO A 387 12.95 -13.01 16.59
N GLY A 388 12.31 -13.33 15.48
CA GLY A 388 10.85 -13.31 15.32
C GLY A 388 10.24 -14.72 15.43
N PRO A 389 8.99 -14.91 15.00
CA PRO A 389 8.39 -16.24 14.98
C PRO A 389 9.14 -17.16 14.00
N PRO A 390 9.01 -18.49 14.14
CA PRO A 390 9.65 -19.46 13.24
C PRO A 390 9.39 -19.13 11.76
N GLY A 391 10.44 -19.18 10.93
CA GLY A 391 10.35 -18.89 9.50
C GLY A 391 10.33 -17.40 9.12
N SER A 392 10.59 -16.49 10.07
CA SER A 392 10.73 -15.06 9.82
C SER A 392 12.19 -14.58 9.91
N PHE A 393 12.50 -13.43 9.33
CA PHE A 393 13.80 -12.77 9.41
C PHE A 393 14.08 -12.14 10.79
N GLY A 394 13.03 -11.81 11.54
CA GLY A 394 13.14 -11.12 12.83
C GLY A 394 13.10 -9.59 12.71
N PHE A 395 13.21 -8.92 13.85
CA PHE A 395 13.00 -7.48 13.97
C PHE A 395 14.30 -6.70 13.97
N THR A 396 14.39 -5.67 13.15
CA THR A 396 15.51 -4.73 13.18
C THR A 396 15.33 -3.78 14.38
N PRO A 397 16.23 -3.78 15.36
CA PRO A 397 16.12 -2.87 16.49
C PRO A 397 16.49 -1.44 16.11
N ARG A 398 15.85 -0.48 16.78
CA ARG A 398 16.15 0.94 16.64
C ARG A 398 17.30 1.32 17.57
N TRP A 399 18.25 2.12 17.11
CA TRP A 399 19.36 2.69 17.88
C TRP A 399 19.93 3.96 17.23
N ILE A 400 20.60 4.82 18.01
CA ILE A 400 21.25 6.07 17.54
C ILE A 400 22.44 6.48 18.41
N ASN A 401 23.56 6.75 17.78
CA ASN A 401 24.72 7.39 18.39
C ASN A 401 24.59 8.92 18.28
N LEU A 402 24.38 9.58 19.41
CA LEU A 402 24.21 11.04 19.48
C LEU A 402 25.47 11.82 19.13
N ALA A 403 26.67 11.25 19.33
CA ALA A 403 27.93 11.92 19.07
C ALA A 403 28.28 11.94 17.58
N THR A 404 27.99 10.86 16.86
CA THR A 404 28.37 10.71 15.44
C THR A 404 27.20 10.83 14.47
N GLY A 405 25.96 10.77 14.97
CA GLY A 405 24.76 10.68 14.12
C GLY A 405 24.55 9.30 13.48
N ALA A 406 25.44 8.33 13.71
CA ALA A 406 25.29 6.97 13.23
C ALA A 406 24.06 6.30 13.87
N ASN A 407 23.28 5.54 13.11
CA ASN A 407 22.00 5.05 13.58
C ASN A 407 21.53 3.80 12.82
N SER A 408 20.45 3.18 13.30
CA SER A 408 19.83 1.99 12.69
C SER A 408 19.23 2.21 11.31
N ASN A 409 18.96 3.46 10.91
CA ASN A 409 18.36 3.86 9.64
C ASN A 409 17.11 3.02 9.28
N ILE A 410 16.20 2.82 10.24
CA ILE A 410 15.04 1.96 10.06
C ILE A 410 14.16 2.50 8.93
N ALA A 411 14.02 1.69 7.88
CA ALA A 411 13.30 2.02 6.65
C ALA A 411 12.00 1.19 6.52
N GLN A 412 11.18 1.14 7.57
CA GLN A 412 9.85 0.51 7.49
C GLN A 412 8.89 1.42 6.72
N GLN A 413 7.90 0.84 6.06
CA GLN A 413 6.81 1.53 5.36
C GLN A 413 5.57 1.51 6.27
N PRO A 414 5.35 2.54 7.11
CA PRO A 414 4.26 2.54 8.06
C PRO A 414 2.94 2.87 7.38
N MET A 415 1.90 2.11 7.70
CA MET A 415 0.52 2.51 7.45
C MET A 415 0.06 3.46 8.55
N ALA A 416 -0.91 4.33 8.25
CA ALA A 416 -1.58 5.13 9.29
C ALA A 416 -2.02 4.24 10.45
N GLU A 417 -1.76 4.68 11.68
CA GLU A 417 -2.22 3.96 12.87
C GLU A 417 -3.76 3.87 12.88
N ASP A 418 -4.44 4.96 12.51
CA ASP A 418 -5.90 5.04 12.44
C ASP A 418 -6.32 5.29 10.98
N LEU A 419 -6.94 4.29 10.35
CA LEU A 419 -7.47 4.43 9.00
C LEU A 419 -8.93 4.83 9.05
N THR A 420 -9.26 5.80 8.23
CA THR A 420 -10.62 6.31 8.02
C THR A 420 -11.03 6.04 6.58
N VAL A 421 -12.28 5.63 6.37
CA VAL A 421 -12.82 5.43 5.02
C VAL A 421 -12.96 6.79 4.33
N PRO A 422 -12.40 6.99 3.12
CA PRO A 422 -12.64 8.18 2.32
C PRO A 422 -14.13 8.29 1.95
N VAL A 423 -14.65 9.52 1.94
CA VAL A 423 -16.04 9.78 1.51
C VAL A 423 -16.09 10.97 0.56
N THR A 424 -16.90 10.82 -0.48
CA THR A 424 -17.20 11.84 -1.46
C THR A 424 -18.70 12.15 -1.40
N TYR A 425 -19.01 13.43 -1.26
CA TYR A 425 -20.35 13.98 -1.39
C TYR A 425 -20.53 14.43 -2.83
N GLU A 426 -21.60 14.00 -3.48
CA GLU A 426 -21.93 14.47 -4.83
C GLU A 426 -23.35 14.98 -4.87
N TRP A 427 -23.58 16.04 -5.64
CA TRP A 427 -24.91 16.58 -5.88
C TRP A 427 -25.04 17.13 -7.30
N THR A 428 -26.25 17.01 -7.83
CA THR A 428 -26.60 17.48 -9.16
C THR A 428 -27.93 18.20 -9.15
N LEU A 429 -28.07 19.18 -10.03
CA LEU A 429 -29.31 19.88 -10.31
C LEU A 429 -29.39 20.15 -11.81
N ASN A 430 -30.48 19.75 -12.44
CA ASN A 430 -30.75 19.94 -13.85
C ASN A 430 -32.16 20.53 -14.01
N THR A 431 -32.28 21.55 -14.87
CA THR A 431 -33.56 22.10 -15.30
C THR A 431 -33.65 22.08 -16.82
N GLN A 432 -34.77 21.58 -17.33
CA GLN A 432 -35.14 21.60 -18.74
C GLN A 432 -36.42 22.40 -18.91
N TYR A 433 -36.40 23.42 -19.77
CA TYR A 433 -37.56 24.26 -20.06
C TYR A 433 -37.79 24.44 -21.56
N GLU A 434 -38.96 24.01 -22.03
CA GLU A 434 -39.48 24.32 -23.37
C GLU A 434 -40.12 25.70 -23.36
N PHE A 435 -39.40 26.71 -23.86
CA PHE A 435 -39.84 28.10 -23.85
C PHE A 435 -40.57 28.52 -25.14
N LEU A 436 -40.35 27.80 -26.25
CA LEU A 436 -41.07 27.91 -27.52
C LEU A 436 -41.25 26.52 -28.14
N PRO A 437 -42.23 26.32 -29.04
CA PRO A 437 -42.40 25.04 -29.74
C PRO A 437 -41.10 24.62 -30.43
N SER A 438 -40.61 23.42 -30.12
CA SER A 438 -39.35 22.87 -30.63
C SER A 438 -38.07 23.54 -30.12
N TRP A 439 -38.14 24.42 -29.12
CA TRP A 439 -36.98 25.01 -28.46
C TRP A 439 -36.91 24.59 -26.99
N VAL A 440 -35.83 23.94 -26.61
CA VAL A 440 -35.56 23.50 -25.23
C VAL A 440 -34.30 24.17 -24.73
N TRP A 441 -34.35 24.70 -23.52
CA TRP A 441 -33.18 25.14 -22.79
C TRP A 441 -32.90 24.19 -21.64
N GLU A 442 -31.64 23.79 -21.48
CA GLU A 442 -31.18 22.91 -20.41
C GLU A 442 -29.99 23.54 -19.69
N ILE A 443 -30.07 23.61 -18.36
CA ILE A 443 -28.93 23.92 -17.49
C ILE A 443 -28.73 22.77 -16.52
N GLY A 444 -27.50 22.28 -16.45
CA GLY A 444 -27.05 21.35 -15.41
C GLY A 444 -25.97 21.97 -14.53
N TYR A 445 -26.02 21.64 -13.25
CA TYR A 445 -24.97 21.90 -12.26
C TYR A 445 -24.60 20.58 -11.59
N VAL A 446 -23.30 20.34 -11.43
CA VAL A 446 -22.72 19.18 -10.75
C VAL A 446 -21.68 19.70 -9.76
N GLY A 447 -21.74 19.22 -8.53
CA GLY A 447 -20.76 19.51 -7.50
C GLY A 447 -20.32 18.24 -6.78
N SER A 448 -19.07 18.23 -6.33
CA SER A 448 -18.53 17.17 -5.49
C SER A 448 -17.61 17.75 -4.41
N HIS A 449 -17.55 17.05 -3.26
CA HIS A 449 -16.66 17.38 -2.16
C HIS A 449 -16.14 16.10 -1.50
N GLY A 450 -14.83 15.92 -1.41
CA GLY A 450 -14.22 14.75 -0.77
C GLY A 450 -13.60 15.10 0.57
N ILE A 451 -13.84 14.28 1.59
CA ILE A 451 -13.13 14.33 2.89
C ILE A 451 -12.49 12.98 3.20
N HIS A 452 -11.46 12.98 4.05
CA HIS A 452 -10.66 11.79 4.40
C HIS A 452 -10.03 11.09 3.19
N GLN A 453 -9.87 11.83 2.09
CA GLN A 453 -9.30 11.35 0.85
C GLN A 453 -7.90 10.82 1.07
N ALA A 454 -7.65 9.64 0.52
CA ALA A 454 -6.39 8.96 0.70
C ALA A 454 -5.33 9.66 -0.17
N ALA A 455 -4.50 10.50 0.44
CA ALA A 455 -3.47 11.23 -0.27
C ALA A 455 -2.15 10.44 -0.27
N GLN A 456 -1.76 9.93 -1.43
CA GLN A 456 -0.33 9.92 -1.78
C GLN A 456 0.02 11.34 -2.26
N SER A 457 1.04 11.96 -1.69
CA SER A 457 1.34 13.38 -1.95
C SER A 457 1.45 13.71 -3.45
N ARG A 458 0.98 14.90 -3.88
CA ARG A 458 0.98 15.37 -5.29
C ARG A 458 2.37 15.54 -5.93
N ALA A 459 3.47 15.33 -5.18
CA ALA A 459 4.83 15.39 -5.73
C ALA A 459 5.19 14.22 -6.68
N GLY A 460 4.21 13.38 -7.05
CA GLY A 460 4.39 12.18 -7.88
C GLY A 460 3.75 12.27 -9.27
N GLN A 461 3.40 13.47 -9.75
CA GLN A 461 2.73 13.69 -11.05
C GLN A 461 3.66 13.47 -12.28
N MET A 462 4.66 12.60 -12.15
CA MET A 462 5.53 12.10 -13.23
C MET A 462 5.77 10.57 -13.16
N GLY A 463 4.87 9.79 -12.56
CA GLY A 463 4.91 8.32 -12.67
C GLY A 463 5.88 7.60 -11.73
N GLN A 464 6.31 8.22 -10.63
CA GLN A 464 6.98 7.54 -9.52
C GLN A 464 6.35 7.94 -8.18
N ALA A 465 6.11 6.95 -7.31
CA ALA A 465 5.35 7.10 -6.09
C ALA A 465 5.94 8.17 -5.14
N ALA A 466 5.13 9.18 -4.82
CA ALA A 466 5.54 10.25 -3.93
C ALA A 466 5.27 9.89 -2.46
N ASN A 467 6.36 9.44 -1.84
CA ASN A 467 6.55 9.12 -0.44
C ASN A 467 6.08 10.23 0.52
N VAL A 468 5.16 9.91 1.44
CA VAL A 468 4.88 10.76 2.60
C VAL A 468 6.03 10.56 3.59
N ASN A 469 7.01 11.46 3.55
CA ASN A 469 8.12 11.45 4.51
C ASN A 469 7.56 11.65 5.94
N TRP A 470 7.54 10.58 6.74
CA TRP A 470 7.08 10.64 8.13
C TRP A 470 8.18 11.04 9.12
N ASN A 471 9.45 11.07 8.68
CA ASN A 471 10.63 11.31 9.52
C ASN A 471 11.63 12.32 8.93
N ILE A 472 11.14 13.49 8.51
CA ILE A 472 11.95 14.56 7.92
C ILE A 472 12.79 15.25 9.00
N ALA A 473 14.06 15.54 8.70
CA ALA A 473 14.89 16.38 9.57
C ALA A 473 14.33 17.81 9.65
N GLN A 474 13.97 18.26 10.84
CA GLN A 474 13.43 19.59 11.08
C GLN A 474 14.57 20.62 11.18
N LEU A 475 14.37 21.86 10.71
CA LEU A 475 15.36 22.92 10.96
C LEU A 475 15.58 23.09 12.47
N ALA A 476 16.85 23.19 12.86
CA ALA A 476 17.23 23.42 14.25
C ALA A 476 16.57 24.71 14.78
N GLY A 477 15.92 24.59 15.92
CA GLY A 477 15.13 25.65 16.54
C GLY A 477 14.12 25.10 17.56
N PRO A 478 13.30 25.96 18.18
CA PRO A 478 12.37 25.57 19.24
C PRO A 478 11.32 24.53 18.82
N GLU A 479 10.96 24.47 17.53
CA GLU A 479 9.95 23.55 16.99
C GLU A 479 10.54 22.17 16.60
N CYS A 480 11.87 22.01 16.70
CA CYS A 480 12.57 20.78 16.35
C CYS A 480 12.50 19.77 17.51
N VAL A 481 11.64 18.76 17.36
CA VAL A 481 11.43 17.69 18.36
C VAL A 481 12.74 16.92 18.59
N GLY A 482 13.43 16.55 17.50
CA GLY A 482 14.71 15.85 17.60
C GLY A 482 15.79 16.67 18.31
N CYS A 483 15.80 17.99 18.11
CA CYS A 483 16.79 18.90 18.71
C CYS A 483 16.62 19.02 20.22
N GLY A 484 15.37 18.97 20.72
CA GLY A 484 15.11 18.93 22.17
C GLY A 484 15.66 17.67 22.85
N ILE A 485 15.76 16.56 22.11
CA ILE A 485 16.31 15.29 22.61
C ILE A 485 17.84 15.24 22.45
N THR A 486 18.36 15.75 21.33
CA THR A 486 19.78 15.61 20.95
C THR A 486 20.65 16.80 21.32
N GLY A 487 20.05 17.95 21.66
CA GLY A 487 20.76 19.20 21.96
C GLY A 487 21.32 19.93 20.74
N VAL A 488 20.96 19.52 19.52
CA VAL A 488 21.45 20.14 18.27
C VAL A 488 20.84 21.53 18.06
N THR A 489 21.67 22.56 17.98
CA THR A 489 21.23 23.96 17.82
C THR A 489 21.44 24.54 16.42
N ALA A 490 22.16 23.85 15.53
CA ALA A 490 22.44 24.29 14.16
C ALA A 490 21.99 23.26 13.13
N SER A 491 21.60 23.71 11.93
CA SER A 491 21.20 22.82 10.84
C SER A 491 22.36 22.54 9.89
N THR A 492 22.83 21.30 9.81
CA THR A 492 23.80 20.85 8.80
C THR A 492 23.33 19.55 8.14
N ALA A 493 23.94 19.18 7.02
CA ALA A 493 23.68 17.88 6.39
C ALA A 493 24.13 16.71 7.30
N ALA A 494 25.27 16.87 7.98
CA ALA A 494 25.85 15.84 8.84
C ALA A 494 24.96 15.52 10.06
N ASN A 495 24.30 16.53 10.64
CA ASN A 495 23.44 16.32 11.82
C ASN A 495 21.96 16.10 11.48
N ALA A 496 21.60 15.95 10.20
CA ALA A 496 20.23 15.67 9.79
C ALA A 496 19.60 14.47 10.54
N PRO A 497 20.30 13.33 10.77
CA PRO A 497 19.74 12.20 11.51
C PRO A 497 19.42 12.49 12.99
N LEU A 498 19.97 13.55 13.56
CA LEU A 498 19.75 13.96 14.96
C LEU A 498 18.58 14.96 15.12
N ARG A 499 18.08 15.49 14.01
CA ARG A 499 17.02 16.51 13.97
C ARG A 499 15.66 15.98 13.50
N VAL A 500 15.55 14.66 13.36
CA VAL A 500 14.30 14.01 12.98
C VAL A 500 13.38 13.83 14.19
N PRO A 501 12.05 13.83 14.02
CA PRO A 501 11.11 13.52 15.08
C PRO A 501 11.30 12.11 15.68
N TYR A 502 11.70 11.13 14.85
CA TYR A 502 11.86 9.74 15.24
C TYR A 502 13.32 9.28 15.06
N LEU A 503 14.11 9.40 16.12
CA LEU A 503 15.52 9.03 16.14
C LEU A 503 15.73 7.53 15.83
N GLY A 504 16.72 7.22 14.98
CA GLY A 504 17.01 5.86 14.51
C GLY A 504 16.16 5.39 13.31
N GLY A 505 15.17 6.17 12.89
CA GLY A 505 14.45 5.98 11.63
C GLY A 505 15.18 6.58 10.43
N SER A 506 14.85 6.12 9.23
CA SER A 506 15.43 6.65 8.01
C SER A 506 14.98 8.09 7.75
N LEU A 507 15.91 8.88 7.19
CA LEU A 507 15.62 10.20 6.61
C LEU A 507 14.98 10.11 5.22
N ARG A 508 14.96 8.91 4.63
CA ARG A 508 14.50 8.72 3.25
C ARG A 508 12.98 8.90 3.17
N PRO A 509 12.49 9.34 2.00
CA PRO A 509 11.09 9.21 1.65
C PRO A 509 10.72 7.73 1.65
N LEU A 510 9.85 7.37 2.59
CA LEU A 510 9.26 6.04 2.72
C LEU A 510 7.78 6.13 2.34
N TYR A 511 7.27 5.05 1.77
CA TYR A 511 5.85 4.91 1.47
C TYR A 511 5.08 4.99 2.79
N GLY A 512 4.32 6.07 2.96
CA GLY A 512 3.44 6.32 4.08
C GLY A 512 2.08 6.75 3.53
N TRP A 513 1.00 6.19 4.07
CA TRP A 513 -0.36 6.60 3.73
C TRP A 513 -0.93 7.36 4.91
N ARG A 514 -1.47 8.55 4.65
CA ARG A 514 -2.23 9.34 5.62
C ARG A 514 -3.59 9.67 5.01
N THR A 515 -4.65 9.37 5.72
CA THR A 515 -6.02 9.76 5.37
C THR A 515 -6.38 11.16 5.89
N THR A 516 -5.51 11.75 6.73
CA THR A 516 -5.68 13.12 7.23
C THR A 516 -4.46 13.98 6.87
N ILE A 517 -4.65 14.90 5.93
CA ILE A 517 -3.79 16.07 5.76
C ILE A 517 -4.63 17.28 6.17
N ARG A 518 -4.33 17.90 7.32
CA ARG A 518 -4.77 19.28 7.55
C ARG A 518 -3.87 20.18 6.74
N ILE A 519 -4.37 20.66 5.60
CA ILE A 519 -3.80 21.84 4.98
C ILE A 519 -4.31 23.01 5.80
N ASN A 520 -3.58 23.40 6.85
CA ASN A 520 -3.75 24.74 7.42
C ASN A 520 -3.19 25.72 6.40
N SER A 521 -4.05 26.31 5.59
CA SER A 521 -3.72 27.45 4.72
C SER A 521 -3.55 28.72 5.55
N THR A 522 -2.60 28.71 6.48
CA THR A 522 -2.22 29.90 7.25
C THR A 522 -0.71 29.97 7.39
N ALA A 523 -0.04 30.38 6.31
CA ALA A 523 1.28 31.02 6.34
C ALA A 523 1.67 31.55 4.95
N CYS A 524 0.89 32.46 4.35
CA CYS A 524 1.44 33.37 3.34
C CYS A 524 2.17 34.50 4.08
N ARG A 525 3.42 34.27 4.48
CA ARG A 525 4.31 35.35 4.92
C ARG A 525 5.11 35.80 3.70
N HIS A 526 4.70 36.94 3.13
CA HIS A 526 5.45 37.66 2.11
C HIS A 526 6.87 37.97 2.63
N GLN A 527 7.89 37.39 2.00
CA GLN A 527 9.22 38.00 1.96
C GLN A 527 9.40 38.59 0.56
N SER A 528 9.58 39.91 0.50
CA SER A 528 9.84 40.65 -0.72
C SER A 528 11.24 40.33 -1.24
N GLY A 529 11.31 39.73 -2.42
CA GLY A 529 12.54 39.54 -3.19
C GLY A 529 12.13 39.25 -4.63
N SER A 530 12.60 40.07 -5.56
CA SER A 530 12.18 40.16 -6.95
C SER A 530 12.30 38.86 -7.77
N ASN A 531 11.32 38.66 -8.65
CA ASN A 531 11.34 37.84 -9.89
C ASN A 531 10.99 36.34 -9.78
N TYR A 532 9.70 36.00 -9.77
CA TYR A 532 8.96 35.33 -10.88
C TYR A 532 7.54 34.96 -10.39
N ARG A 533 6.51 35.28 -11.18
CA ARG A 533 5.10 34.94 -10.92
C ARG A 533 4.77 33.62 -11.61
N GLU A 534 4.32 32.62 -10.86
CA GLU A 534 3.35 31.63 -11.36
C GLU A 534 2.30 31.37 -10.26
N GLY A 535 1.04 31.44 -10.66
CA GLY A 535 -0.12 31.54 -9.79
C GLY A 535 -0.50 30.23 -9.11
N CYS A 536 -1.09 30.37 -7.92
CA CYS A 536 -1.86 29.33 -7.27
C CYS A 536 -3.09 29.02 -8.12
N ASN A 537 -3.25 27.79 -8.61
CA ASN A 537 -4.52 27.28 -9.09
C ASN A 537 -5.03 26.19 -8.13
N SER A 538 -6.31 26.38 -7.77
CA SER A 538 -7.19 25.61 -6.89
C SER A 538 -7.34 24.14 -7.26
#